data_AF-A0A7S1MPX8-F1
#
_entry.id   AF-A0A7S1MPX8-F1
#
_cell.length_a   1.000
_cell.length_b   1.000
_cell.length_c   1.000
_cell.angle_alpha   90.00
_cell.angle_beta   90.00
_cell.angle_gamma   90.00
#
_symmetry.space_group_name_H-M   'P 1'
#
loop_
_entity.id
_entity.type
_entity.pdbx_description
1 polymer ?
#
loop_
_entity_poly.entity_id
_entity_poly.type
_entity_poly.pdbx_seq_one_letter_code
_entity_poly.pdbx_strand_id
1 'polypeptide(L)'
;PTTHQRRCFEILIYKNFISQTYEPKELVVIDTGKEPSEYLKARARSDSRVIYRFFGVEDAKEESQERTSQVRRGPRDATSSAPLSVTQGGEPTARNPPRSWSLGMKRNIACHLAK
;
A
#
# COMPACT_ATOMS: atom_id res chain seq x y z
N PRO A 1 -6.14 2.70 0.28
CA PRO A 1 -5.90 4.08 0.75
C PRO A 1 -5.40 4.96 -0.41
N THR A 2 -6.22 5.92 -0.82
CA THR A 2 -5.80 7.09 -1.59
C THR A 2 -4.92 7.95 -0.70
N THR A 3 -3.64 7.56 -0.57
CA THR A 3 -2.64 8.39 0.10
C THR A 3 -2.65 9.79 -0.52
N HIS A 4 -2.26 10.83 0.23
CA HIS A 4 -2.20 12.22 -0.25
C HIS A 4 -1.54 12.37 -1.64
N GLN A 5 -0.50 11.57 -1.92
CA GLN A 5 0.20 11.54 -3.21
C GLN A 5 -0.69 11.17 -4.42
N ARG A 6 -1.81 10.48 -4.20
CA ARG A 6 -2.73 10.04 -5.26
C ARG A 6 -3.87 11.03 -5.52
N ARG A 7 -3.91 12.17 -4.81
CA ARG A 7 -4.90 13.23 -5.07
C ARG A 7 -4.81 13.81 -6.48
N CYS A 8 -3.62 13.79 -7.10
CA CYS A 8 -3.45 14.21 -8.49
C CYS A 8 -4.29 13.39 -9.50
N PHE A 9 -4.75 12.20 -9.12
CA PHE A 9 -5.60 11.35 -9.96
C PHE A 9 -7.09 11.66 -9.85
N GLU A 10 -7.54 12.49 -8.90
CA GLU A 10 -8.95 12.81 -8.71
C GLU A 10 -9.59 13.40 -9.98
N ILE A 11 -8.86 14.28 -10.66
CA ILE A 11 -9.27 14.87 -11.93
C ILE A 11 -9.41 13.78 -12.99
N LEU A 12 -8.47 12.84 -13.05
CA LEU A 12 -8.48 11.76 -14.02
C LEU A 12 -9.65 10.79 -13.78
N ILE A 13 -9.94 10.47 -12.51
CA ILE A 13 -11.08 9.63 -12.12
C ILE A 13 -12.38 10.25 -12.63
N TYR A 14 -12.61 11.54 -12.35
CA TYR A 14 -13.81 12.23 -12.81
C TYR A 14 -13.89 12.32 -14.33
N LYS A 15 -12.77 12.61 -15.02
CA LYS A 15 -12.72 12.62 -16.50
C LYS A 15 -13.12 11.26 -17.09
N ASN A 16 -12.58 10.18 -16.55
CA ASN A 16 -12.90 8.82 -17.00
C ASN A 16 -14.36 8.45 -16.72
N PHE A 17 -14.90 8.87 -15.58
CA PHE A 17 -16.31 8.68 -15.28
C PHE A 17 -17.20 9.39 -16.31
N ILE A 18 -16.92 10.65 -16.63
CA ILE A 18 -17.71 11.42 -17.60
C ILE A 18 -17.61 10.84 -19.01
N SER A 19 -16.48 10.29 -19.42
CA SER A 19 -16.29 9.75 -20.78
C SER A 19 -17.01 8.42 -21.05
N GLN A 20 -17.45 7.70 -20.01
CA GLN A 20 -18.20 6.46 -20.18
C GLN A 20 -19.57 6.72 -20.85
N THR A 21 -20.01 5.86 -21.76
CA THR A 21 -21.28 6.02 -22.48
C THR A 21 -22.44 5.19 -21.93
N TYR A 22 -22.18 4.30 -20.97
CA TYR A 22 -23.23 3.45 -20.38
C TYR A 22 -24.02 4.21 -19.30
N GLU A 23 -25.34 3.99 -19.27
CA GLU A 23 -26.26 4.56 -18.29
C GLU A 23 -27.27 3.48 -17.82
N PRO A 24 -27.73 3.52 -16.55
CA PRO A 24 -27.39 4.49 -15.51
C PRO A 24 -26.03 4.21 -14.85
N LYS A 25 -25.27 5.27 -14.52
CA LYS A 25 -24.00 5.13 -13.77
C LYS A 25 -23.84 6.17 -12.67
N GLU A 26 -23.15 5.76 -11.62
CA GLU A 26 -22.82 6.60 -10.47
C GLU A 26 -21.33 6.42 -10.11
N LEU A 27 -20.69 7.52 -9.68
CA LEU A 27 -19.34 7.52 -9.17
C LEU A 27 -19.37 7.67 -7.65
N VAL A 28 -19.15 6.57 -6.94
CA VAL A 28 -19.04 6.57 -5.47
C VAL A 28 -17.56 6.63 -5.07
N VAL A 29 -17.16 7.70 -4.39
CA VAL A 29 -15.79 7.86 -3.87
C VAL A 29 -15.81 7.86 -2.34
N ILE A 30 -15.10 6.89 -1.77
CA ILE A 30 -14.84 6.77 -0.34
C ILE A 30 -13.39 7.18 -0.09
N ASP A 31 -13.21 8.35 0.52
CA ASP A 31 -11.89 8.87 0.86
C ASP A 31 -11.59 8.63 2.35
N THR A 32 -10.36 8.17 2.62
CA THR A 32 -9.88 7.74 3.95
C THR A 32 -8.55 8.42 4.28
N GLY A 33 -8.45 9.71 3.97
CA GLY A 33 -7.25 10.52 4.20
C GLY A 33 -7.30 11.36 5.48
N LYS A 34 -6.23 12.11 5.72
CA LYS A 34 -6.16 13.12 6.80
C LYS A 34 -7.12 14.30 6.55
N GLU A 35 -7.36 14.62 5.28
CA GLU A 35 -8.18 15.75 4.86
C GLU A 35 -9.09 15.32 3.70
N PRO A 36 -10.24 15.99 3.51
CA PRO A 36 -11.11 15.73 2.37
C PRO A 36 -10.57 16.33 1.06
N SER A 37 -10.91 15.71 -0.08
CA SER A 37 -10.74 16.31 -1.41
C SER A 37 -11.73 17.44 -1.66
N GLU A 38 -11.22 18.66 -1.85
CA GLU A 38 -12.05 19.81 -2.25
C GLU A 38 -12.58 19.67 -3.69
N TYR A 39 -11.82 19.06 -4.60
CA TYR A 39 -12.23 18.86 -5.98
C TYR A 39 -13.44 17.92 -6.06
N LEU A 40 -13.37 16.74 -5.43
CA LEU A 40 -14.46 15.76 -5.47
C LEU A 40 -15.68 16.22 -4.68
N LYS A 41 -15.49 16.95 -3.58
CA LYS A 41 -16.57 17.59 -2.83
C LYS A 41 -17.31 18.63 -3.67
N ALA A 42 -16.58 19.44 -4.44
CA ALA A 42 -17.19 20.36 -5.39
C ALA A 42 -17.95 19.62 -6.50
N ARG A 43 -17.38 18.54 -7.07
CA ARG A 43 -18.05 17.75 -8.10
C ARG A 43 -19.32 17.06 -7.60
N ALA A 44 -19.31 16.50 -6.39
CA ALA A 44 -20.49 15.90 -5.78
C ALA A 44 -21.63 16.90 -5.51
N ARG A 45 -21.33 18.20 -5.37
CA ARG A 45 -22.36 19.25 -5.27
C ARG A 45 -22.96 19.61 -6.63
N SER A 46 -22.20 19.46 -7.72
CA SER A 46 -22.61 19.89 -9.06
C SER A 46 -23.16 18.75 -9.93
N ASP A 47 -22.71 17.51 -9.75
CA ASP A 47 -23.16 16.32 -10.48
C ASP A 47 -23.76 15.32 -9.48
N SER A 48 -25.08 15.10 -9.56
CA SER A 48 -25.83 14.23 -8.65
C SER A 48 -25.43 12.76 -8.75
N ARG A 49 -24.79 12.35 -9.85
CA ARG A 49 -24.27 10.99 -10.02
C ARG A 49 -22.96 10.76 -9.27
N VAL A 50 -22.35 11.82 -8.73
CA VAL A 50 -21.11 11.73 -7.96
C VAL A 50 -21.43 11.75 -6.47
N ILE A 51 -21.20 10.63 -5.80
CA ILE A 51 -21.40 10.48 -4.36
C ILE A 51 -20.03 10.47 -3.68
N TYR A 52 -19.74 11.52 -2.93
CA TYR A 52 -18.50 11.64 -2.16
C TYR A 52 -18.74 11.43 -0.67
N ARG A 53 -17.92 10.57 -0.05
CA ARG A 53 -17.92 10.31 1.41
C ARG A 53 -16.49 10.31 1.92
N PHE A 54 -16.25 11.13 2.95
CA PHE A 54 -14.94 11.24 3.60
C PHE A 54 -15.01 10.66 5.01
N PHE A 55 -14.00 9.86 5.36
CA PHE A 55 -13.80 9.30 6.68
C PHE A 55 -12.39 9.65 7.15
N GLY A 56 -12.28 10.53 8.15
CA GLY A 56 -11.01 10.86 8.78
C GLY A 56 -10.53 9.71 9.65
N VAL A 57 -9.89 8.71 9.05
CA VAL A 57 -9.34 7.55 9.74
C VAL A 57 -7.82 7.63 9.68
N GLU A 58 -7.14 7.40 10.80
CA GLU A 58 -5.68 7.28 10.81
C GLU A 58 -5.26 6.06 9.99
N ASP A 59 -4.34 6.25 9.05
CA ASP A 59 -3.84 5.17 8.20
C ASP A 59 -3.25 4.06 9.09
N ALA A 60 -3.85 2.87 9.05
CA ALA A 60 -3.44 1.69 9.84
C ALA A 60 -2.00 1.19 9.57
N LYS A 61 -1.23 1.90 8.74
CA LYS A 61 0.13 1.51 8.32
C LYS A 61 1.24 2.07 9.19
N GLU A 62 0.98 3.10 10.00
CA GLU A 62 2.06 3.74 10.77
C GLU A 62 2.55 2.82 11.92
N GLU A 63 1.67 1.95 12.45
CA GLU A 63 1.99 1.08 13.60
C GLU A 63 3.04 -0.02 13.29
N SER A 64 3.21 -0.42 12.02
CA SER A 64 4.12 -1.53 11.67
C SER A 64 5.60 -1.12 11.60
N GLN A 65 5.89 0.16 11.39
CA GLN A 65 7.27 0.62 11.15
C GLN A 65 8.05 0.77 12.47
N GLU A 66 7.37 1.11 13.57
CA GLU A 66 7.99 1.19 14.90
C GLU A 66 8.29 -0.20 15.49
N ARG A 67 7.40 -1.18 15.32
CA ARG A 67 7.62 -2.55 15.80
C ARG A 67 8.82 -3.22 15.15
N THR A 68 9.11 -2.91 13.89
CA THR A 68 10.28 -3.47 13.17
C THR A 68 11.60 -2.88 13.69
N SER A 69 11.58 -1.67 14.24
CA SER A 69 12.78 -0.99 14.73
C SER A 69 13.21 -1.45 16.13
N GLN A 70 12.29 -2.02 16.93
CA GLN A 70 12.60 -2.50 18.28
C GLN A 70 13.16 -3.93 18.35
N VAL A 71 13.02 -4.76 17.30
CA VAL A 71 13.48 -6.17 17.32
C VAL A 71 14.99 -6.31 17.06
N ARG A 72 15.72 -5.24 16.72
CA ARG A 72 17.16 -5.31 16.36
C ARG A 72 18.16 -4.92 17.45
N ARG A 73 17.73 -4.67 18.70
CA ARG A 73 18.65 -4.49 19.83
C ARG A 73 18.72 -5.75 20.70
N GLY A 74 19.19 -6.84 20.11
CA GLY A 74 19.75 -7.94 20.89
C GLY A 74 21.18 -7.58 21.34
N PRO A 75 21.61 -7.95 22.56
CA PRO A 75 22.95 -7.69 23.06
C PRO A 75 23.98 -8.39 22.18
N ARG A 76 24.93 -7.63 21.64
CA ARG A 76 26.13 -8.18 21.02
C ARG A 76 27.07 -8.55 22.18
N ASP A 77 27.08 -9.81 22.55
CA ASP A 77 28.14 -10.34 23.40
C ASP A 77 29.48 -10.19 22.68
N ALA A 78 30.34 -9.37 23.27
CA ALA A 78 31.71 -9.17 22.83
C ALA A 78 32.53 -10.38 23.23
N THR A 79 32.93 -11.20 22.25
CA THR A 79 33.98 -12.21 22.46
C THR A 79 35.12 -12.01 21.47
N SER A 80 36.20 -11.49 22.05
CA SER A 80 37.62 -11.46 21.70
C SER A 80 38.16 -12.28 20.49
N SER A 81 38.88 -11.55 19.63
CA SER A 81 40.22 -11.83 19.03
C SER A 81 40.58 -13.15 18.29
N ALA A 82 40.75 -13.00 16.96
CA ALA A 82 41.86 -13.46 16.07
C ALA A 82 41.95 -14.95 15.61
N PRO A 83 42.73 -15.30 14.55
CA PRO A 83 42.99 -14.64 13.26
C PRO A 83 42.75 -15.55 12.01
N LEU A 84 42.90 -14.92 10.83
CA LEU A 84 42.97 -15.40 9.43
C LEU A 84 43.10 -16.92 9.15
N SER A 85 42.22 -17.42 8.28
CA SER A 85 42.54 -18.51 7.33
C SER A 85 41.73 -18.33 6.05
N VAL A 86 42.46 -18.12 4.96
CA VAL A 86 42.00 -18.21 3.57
C VAL A 86 41.69 -19.67 3.29
N THR A 87 40.47 -19.98 2.84
CA THR A 87 40.20 -21.18 2.05
C THR A 87 39.06 -20.90 1.08
N GLN A 88 39.35 -21.18 -0.19
CA GLN A 88 38.45 -21.15 -1.33
C GLN A 88 37.26 -22.12 -1.14
N GLY A 89 36.13 -21.80 -1.78
CA GLY A 89 35.05 -22.76 -2.02
C GLY A 89 33.81 -22.58 -1.15
N GLY A 90 33.20 -21.40 -1.16
CA GLY A 90 31.87 -21.20 -0.56
C GLY A 90 30.77 -21.71 -1.49
N GLU A 91 30.19 -22.86 -1.16
CA GLU A 91 28.90 -23.31 -1.69
C GLU A 91 27.86 -22.18 -1.69
N PRO A 92 26.90 -22.17 -2.64
CA PRO A 92 25.74 -21.31 -2.55
C PRO A 92 24.94 -21.72 -1.31
N THR A 93 25.17 -21.02 -0.21
CA THR A 93 24.31 -21.06 0.96
C THR A 93 22.90 -20.83 0.47
N ALA A 94 22.08 -21.88 0.54
CA ALA A 94 20.67 -21.86 0.23
C ALA A 94 20.03 -20.75 1.08
N ARG A 95 19.92 -19.56 0.49
CA ARG A 95 19.06 -18.51 1.03
C ARG A 95 17.69 -19.16 1.11
N ASN A 96 17.25 -19.43 2.34
CA ASN A 96 15.91 -19.91 2.62
C ASN A 96 14.95 -19.17 1.68
N PRO A 97 14.20 -19.86 0.81
CA PRO A 97 13.27 -19.18 -0.06
C PRO A 97 12.32 -18.38 0.84
N PRO A 98 11.97 -17.13 0.49
CA PRO A 98 11.03 -16.37 1.27
C PRO A 98 9.71 -17.16 1.32
N ARG A 99 9.48 -17.86 2.43
CA ARG A 99 8.32 -18.74 2.64
C ARG A 99 7.00 -17.97 2.69
N SER A 100 7.05 -16.65 2.73
CA SER A 100 5.88 -15.78 2.71
C SER A 100 5.74 -15.11 1.36
N TRP A 101 4.70 -15.47 0.62
CA TRP A 101 4.26 -14.66 -0.51
C TRP A 101 4.00 -13.23 -0.07
N SER A 102 4.42 -12.26 -0.88
CA SER A 102 4.05 -10.87 -0.64
C SER A 102 2.53 -10.74 -0.64
N LEU A 103 2.00 -9.83 0.18
CA LEU A 103 0.55 -9.61 0.25
C LEU A 103 -0.04 -9.25 -1.12
N GLY A 104 0.74 -8.56 -1.97
CA GLY A 104 0.36 -8.27 -3.36
C GLY A 104 0.23 -9.55 -4.21
N MET A 105 1.16 -10.49 -4.07
CA MET A 105 1.13 -11.75 -4.81
C MET A 105 -0.04 -12.65 -4.38
N LYS A 106 -0.34 -12.70 -3.07
CA LYS A 106 -1.54 -13.40 -2.56
C LYS A 106 -2.83 -12.86 -3.16
N ARG A 107 -2.97 -11.53 -3.24
CA ARG A 107 -4.15 -10.88 -3.82
C ARG A 107 -4.31 -11.16 -5.31
N ASN A 108 -3.23 -11.11 -6.08
CA ASN A 108 -3.27 -11.41 -7.51
C ASN A 108 -3.71 -12.85 -7.82
N ILE A 109 -3.22 -13.82 -7.05
CA ILE A 109 -3.59 -15.23 -7.21
C ILE A 109 -5.06 -15.45 -6.82
N ALA A 110 -5.51 -14.87 -5.69
CA ALA A 110 -6.91 -14.99 -5.25
C ALA A 110 -7.91 -14.46 -6.30
N CYS A 111 -7.62 -13.32 -6.94
CA CYS A 111 -8.45 -12.80 -8.02
C CYS A 111 -8.49 -13.70 -9.26
N HIS A 112 -7.40 -14.43 -9.55
CA HIS A 112 -7.36 -15.37 -10.67
C HIS A 112 -8.11 -16.68 -10.40
N LEU A 113 -8.15 -17.12 -9.13
CA LEU A 113 -8.81 -18.36 -8.71
C LEU A 113 -10.31 -18.21 -8.45
N ALA A 114 -10.83 -16.99 -8.33
CA ALA A 114 -12.24 -16.71 -8.08
C ALA A 114 -13.13 -16.73 -9.35
N LYS A 115 -12.72 -17.44 -10.39
CA LYS A 115 -13.47 -17.61 -11.65
C LYS A 115 -14.28 -18.91 -11.65
#